data_AF-A0A358I0A4-F1
#
_entry.id   AF-A0A358I0A4-F1
#
_cell.length_a   1.000
_cell.length_b   1.000
_cell.length_c   1.000
_cell.angle_alpha   90.00
_cell.angle_beta   90.00
_cell.angle_gamma   90.00
#
_symmetry.space_group_name_H-M   'P 1'
#
loop_
_entity.id
_entity.type
_entity.pdbx_description
1 polymer ?
#
loop_
_entity_poly.entity_id
_entity_poly.type
_entity_poly.pdbx_seq_one_letter_code
_entity_poly.pdbx_strand_id
1 'polypeptide(L)'
;MKYAKQSDLIIICGRYEGIDARVKKAFKVEEISAGPFVLTGGELPAMLMIDVISRQVPGVLGDFNSREESRVASPDVYTRPEVFEYKGKKLRVPKILLSGHHSKIDEWKLKRKK
;
A
#
# COMPACT_ATOMS: atom_id res chain seq x y z
N MET A 1 -6.97 -9.39 8.66
CA MET A 1 -7.64 -8.11 8.36
C MET A 1 -9.15 -8.27 8.59
N LYS A 2 -9.75 -7.56 9.57
CA LYS A 2 -11.15 -7.76 10.05
C LYS A 2 -12.20 -7.51 8.95
N TYR A 3 -12.09 -6.39 8.25
CA TYR A 3 -13.09 -5.94 7.28
C TYR A 3 -13.09 -6.73 5.98
N ALA A 4 -11.95 -7.32 5.58
CA ALA A 4 -11.84 -8.16 4.39
C ALA A 4 -12.67 -9.45 4.42
N LYS A 5 -13.22 -9.82 5.59
CA LYS A 5 -14.10 -10.98 5.75
C LYS A 5 -15.59 -10.64 5.63
N GLN A 6 -15.94 -9.35 5.53
CA GLN A 6 -17.33 -8.91 5.39
C GLN A 6 -17.70 -8.93 3.91
N SER A 7 -18.91 -9.40 3.60
CA SER A 7 -19.46 -9.31 2.24
C SER A 7 -19.78 -7.86 1.86
N ASP A 8 -20.25 -7.08 2.84
CA ASP A 8 -20.75 -5.74 2.66
C ASP A 8 -20.16 -4.80 3.71
N LEU A 9 -19.80 -3.60 3.26
CA LEU A 9 -19.27 -2.53 4.10
C LEU A 9 -19.92 -1.21 3.72
N ILE A 10 -20.44 -0.49 4.71
CA ILE A 10 -20.93 0.88 4.55
C ILE A 10 -19.93 1.81 5.23
N ILE A 11 -19.35 2.73 4.46
CA ILE A 11 -18.38 3.71 4.97
C ILE A 11 -19.05 5.08 5.00
N ILE A 12 -19.12 5.68 6.19
CA ILE A 12 -19.69 7.02 6.39
C ILE A 12 -18.55 8.04 6.33
N CYS A 13 -18.57 8.91 5.32
CA CYS A 13 -17.58 9.97 5.16
C CYS A 13 -18.09 11.26 5.82
N GLY A 14 -17.52 11.64 6.96
CA GLY A 14 -17.81 12.92 7.60
C GLY A 14 -17.20 14.11 6.84
N ARG A 15 -17.86 15.26 6.92
CA ARG A 15 -17.39 16.56 6.42
C ARG A 15 -17.62 17.64 7.48
N TYR A 16 -17.05 18.83 7.26
CA TYR A 16 -17.13 19.95 8.20
C TYR A 16 -16.60 19.51 9.58
N GLU A 17 -17.32 19.81 10.66
CA GLU A 17 -16.99 19.39 12.03
C GLU A 17 -17.28 17.90 12.31
N GLY A 18 -17.89 17.19 11.36
CA GLY A 18 -18.17 15.77 11.44
C GLY A 18 -19.65 15.43 11.34
N ILE A 19 -20.04 14.36 12.04
CA ILE A 19 -21.41 13.84 12.05
C ILE A 19 -22.00 13.95 13.46
N ASP A 20 -23.32 14.08 13.55
CA ASP A 20 -24.03 14.08 14.82
C ASP A 20 -23.71 12.82 15.63
N ALA A 21 -23.31 12.99 16.90
CA ALA A 21 -22.89 11.89 17.76
C ALA A 21 -23.98 10.81 17.97
N ARG A 22 -25.26 11.15 17.77
CA ARG A 22 -26.38 10.19 17.85
C ARG A 22 -26.36 9.19 16.71
N VAL A 23 -25.83 9.54 15.54
CA VAL A 23 -25.68 8.62 14.39
C VAL A 23 -24.77 7.45 14.78
N LYS A 24 -23.66 7.74 15.46
CA LYS A 24 -22.72 6.70 15.95
C LYS A 24 -23.42 5.70 16.87
N LYS A 25 -24.26 6.19 17.78
CA LYS A 25 -25.04 5.35 18.72
C LYS A 25 -26.16 4.58 18.01
N ALA A 26 -26.91 5.23 17.12
CA ALA A 26 -28.06 4.65 16.45
C ALA A 26 -27.66 3.49 15.52
N PHE A 27 -26.55 3.64 14.79
CA PHE A 27 -26.08 2.63 13.83
C PHE A 27 -24.92 1.78 14.35
N LYS A 28 -24.50 1.97 15.61
CA LYS A 28 -23.34 1.27 16.23
C LYS A 28 -22.09 1.35 15.36
N VAL A 29 -21.79 2.55 14.86
CA VAL A 29 -20.69 2.81 13.92
C VAL A 29 -19.35 2.68 14.62
N GLU A 30 -18.40 1.99 13.98
CA GLU A 30 -17.01 1.94 14.42
C GLU A 30 -16.23 3.11 13.85
N GLU A 31 -15.43 3.78 14.68
CA GLU A 31 -14.54 4.87 14.25
C GLU A 31 -13.20 4.31 13.80
N ILE A 32 -12.73 4.79 12.65
CA ILE A 32 -11.47 4.34 12.04
C ILE A 32 -10.68 5.58 11.64
N SER A 33 -9.39 5.59 11.97
CA SER A 33 -8.45 6.62 11.55
C SER A 33 -7.45 6.05 10.54
N ALA A 34 -7.15 6.81 9.49
CA ALA A 34 -6.09 6.49 8.53
C ALA A 34 -4.68 6.83 9.06
N GLY A 35 -4.58 7.59 10.15
CA GLY A 35 -3.30 7.98 10.77
C GLY A 35 -3.38 9.24 11.61
N PRO A 36 -2.25 9.69 12.19
CA PRO A 36 -2.18 10.84 13.09
C PRO A 36 -2.13 12.18 12.32
N PHE A 37 -3.16 12.45 11.51
CA PHE A 37 -3.29 13.66 10.71
C PHE A 37 -4.76 14.05 10.52
N VAL A 38 -5.01 15.30 10.14
CA VAL A 38 -6.37 15.85 9.92
C VAL A 38 -6.59 16.06 8.43
N LEU A 39 -7.77 15.67 7.94
CA LEU A 39 -8.21 15.86 6.56
C LEU A 39 -9.51 16.67 6.52
N THR A 40 -9.81 17.24 5.35
CA THR A 40 -11.03 18.04 5.13
C THR A 40 -12.30 17.20 5.06
N GLY A 41 -12.18 15.88 4.92
CA GLY A 41 -13.30 14.94 4.84
C GLY A 41 -12.86 13.49 4.90
N GLY A 42 -13.84 12.60 5.07
CA GLY A 42 -13.63 11.15 5.22
C GLY A 42 -13.42 10.37 3.92
N GLU A 43 -13.50 11.01 2.76
CA GLU A 43 -13.45 10.33 1.46
C GLU A 43 -12.09 9.69 1.17
N LEU A 44 -10.99 10.39 1.48
CA LEU A 44 -9.64 9.86 1.30
C LEU A 44 -9.36 8.66 2.23
N PRO A 45 -9.67 8.72 3.54
CA PRO A 45 -9.62 7.54 4.42
C PRO A 45 -10.49 6.38 3.92
N ALA A 46 -11.70 6.66 3.42
CA ALA A 46 -12.58 5.65 2.86
C ALA A 46 -11.96 4.95 1.64
N MET A 47 -11.41 5.72 0.69
CA MET A 47 -10.71 5.17 -0.47
C MET A 47 -9.47 4.35 -0.06
N LEU A 48 -8.72 4.81 0.95
CA LEU A 48 -7.58 4.06 1.49
C LEU A 48 -8.05 2.71 2.07
N MET A 49 -9.13 2.70 2.84
CA MET A 49 -9.70 1.45 3.34
C MET A 49 -10.13 0.52 2.20
N ILE A 50 -10.82 1.04 1.18
CA ILE A 50 -11.26 0.25 0.03
C ILE A 50 -10.07 -0.38 -0.69
N ASP A 51 -8.99 0.37 -0.95
CA ASP A 51 -7.78 -0.17 -1.58
C ASP A 51 -7.18 -1.33 -0.76
N VAL A 52 -6.89 -1.09 0.52
CA VAL A 52 -6.21 -2.10 1.34
C VAL A 52 -7.09 -3.34 1.55
N ILE A 53 -8.41 -3.16 1.72
CA ILE A 53 -9.36 -4.27 1.91
C ILE A 53 -9.57 -5.06 0.62
N SER A 54 -9.81 -4.39 -0.52
CA SER A 54 -10.09 -5.05 -1.79
C SER A 54 -8.94 -5.94 -2.27
N ARG A 55 -7.69 -5.53 -2.00
CA ARG A 55 -6.48 -6.34 -2.30
C ARG A 55 -6.42 -7.66 -1.54
N GLN A 56 -7.22 -7.84 -0.49
CA GLN A 56 -7.34 -9.10 0.25
C GLN A 56 -8.38 -10.05 -0.33
N VAL A 57 -9.21 -9.57 -1.26
CA VAL A 57 -10.28 -10.36 -1.86
C VAL A 57 -9.69 -11.23 -2.98
N PRO A 58 -9.89 -12.56 -2.96
CA PRO A 58 -9.42 -13.44 -4.02
C PRO A 58 -9.91 -12.99 -5.41
N GLY A 59 -9.01 -12.97 -6.39
CA GLY A 59 -9.30 -12.57 -7.76
C GLY A 59 -9.01 -11.10 -8.09
N VAL A 60 -8.90 -10.21 -7.10
CA VAL A 60 -8.65 -8.76 -7.37
C VAL A 60 -7.23 -8.51 -7.89
N LEU A 61 -6.21 -9.18 -7.34
CA LEU A 61 -4.80 -8.98 -7.71
C LEU A 61 -4.31 -9.87 -8.86
N GLY A 62 -5.16 -10.74 -9.41
CA GLY A 62 -4.75 -11.82 -10.32
C GLY A 62 -3.98 -12.93 -9.58
N ASP A 63 -2.74 -12.66 -9.16
CA ASP A 63 -1.95 -13.54 -8.29
C ASP A 63 -2.01 -13.04 -6.83
N PHE A 64 -2.56 -13.86 -5.95
CA PHE A 64 -2.69 -13.53 -4.53
C PHE A 64 -1.34 -13.31 -3.82
N ASN A 65 -0.25 -13.87 -4.35
CA ASN A 65 1.12 -13.65 -3.84
C ASN A 65 1.71 -12.29 -4.30
N SER A 66 1.02 -11.55 -5.16
CA SER A 66 1.39 -10.18 -5.52
C SER A 66 1.03 -9.14 -4.46
N ARG A 67 0.68 -9.60 -3.24
CA ARG A 67 0.58 -8.71 -2.08
C ARG A 67 1.97 -8.20 -1.72
N GLU A 68 2.14 -6.89 -1.76
CA GLU A 68 3.41 -6.24 -1.42
C GLU A 68 3.85 -6.55 0.02
N GLU A 69 2.90 -6.78 0.94
CA GLU A 69 3.16 -7.19 2.33
C GLU A 69 3.90 -8.54 2.45
N SER A 70 3.74 -9.44 1.48
CA SER A 70 4.40 -10.76 1.47
C SER A 70 5.74 -10.76 0.72
N ARG A 71 6.08 -9.68 0.01
CA ARG A 71 7.31 -9.61 -0.77
C ARG A 71 8.46 -9.13 0.12
N VAL A 72 9.59 -9.82 0.07
CA VAL A 72 10.88 -9.27 0.51
C VAL A 72 11.31 -8.23 -0.52
N ALA A 73 10.63 -7.09 -0.53
CA ALA A 73 10.95 -5.97 -1.40
C ALA A 73 12.13 -5.20 -0.80
N SER A 74 13.24 -5.15 -1.53
CA SER A 74 14.21 -4.07 -1.35
C SER A 74 13.49 -2.75 -1.64
N PRO A 75 13.73 -1.67 -0.88
CA PRO A 75 13.15 -0.36 -1.18
C PRO A 75 13.58 0.15 -2.57
N ASP A 76 14.73 -0.29 -3.06
CA ASP A 76 15.24 0.04 -4.39
C ASP A 76 14.77 -1.01 -5.42
N VAL A 77 13.99 -0.56 -6.42
CA VAL A 77 13.54 -1.35 -7.57
C VAL A 77 14.06 -0.72 -8.85
N TYR A 78 14.57 -1.56 -9.76
CA TYR A 78 15.14 -1.13 -11.04
C TYR A 78 14.40 -1.77 -12.19
N THR A 79 14.26 -1.03 -13.28
CA THR A 79 13.75 -1.52 -14.56
C THR A 79 14.62 -0.98 -15.69
N ARG A 80 14.34 -1.40 -16.91
CA ARG A 80 15.05 -0.90 -18.10
C ARG A 80 14.83 0.61 -18.25
N PRO A 81 15.82 1.38 -18.75
CA PRO A 81 17.14 0.96 -19.26
C PRO A 81 18.20 0.77 -18.15
N GLU A 82 19.29 0.06 -18.45
CA GLU A 82 20.42 -0.14 -17.51
C GLU A 82 21.08 1.18 -17.08
N VAL A 83 21.21 2.12 -18.02
CA VAL A 83 21.78 3.45 -17.79
C VAL A 83 20.70 4.48 -18.06
N PHE A 84 20.35 5.23 -17.01
CA PHE A 84 19.45 6.36 -17.08
C PHE A 84 20.26 7.66 -17.01
N GLU A 85 20.24 8.45 -18.09
CA GLU A 85 20.95 9.73 -18.14
C GLU A 85 20.01 10.86 -17.72
N TYR A 86 20.37 11.60 -16.67
CA TYR A 86 19.59 12.75 -16.20
C TYR A 86 20.52 13.91 -15.83
N LYS A 87 20.31 15.08 -16.45
CA LYS A 87 21.12 16.30 -16.25
C LYS A 87 22.64 16.04 -16.38
N GLY A 88 23.04 15.28 -17.41
CA GLY A 88 24.44 14.93 -17.67
C GLY A 88 25.04 13.88 -16.72
N LYS A 89 24.28 13.37 -15.74
CA LYS A 89 24.72 12.27 -14.86
C LYS A 89 24.22 10.94 -15.40
N LYS A 90 25.09 9.93 -15.40
CA LYS A 90 24.74 8.54 -15.78
C LYS A 90 24.43 7.72 -14.54
N LEU A 91 23.16 7.43 -14.31
CA LEU A 91 22.67 6.59 -13.21
C LEU A 91 22.58 5.15 -13.69
N ARG A 92 23.33 4.24 -13.07
CA ARG A 92 23.39 2.82 -13.49
C ARG A 92 22.69 1.91 -12.50
N VAL A 93 22.04 0.87 -13.02
CA VAL A 93 21.60 -0.28 -12.22
C VAL A 93 22.82 -0.94 -11.55
N PRO A 94 22.75 -1.29 -10.25
CA PRO A 94 23.82 -2.03 -9.58
C PRO A 94 24.19 -3.30 -10.35
N LYS A 95 25.50 -3.50 -10.61
CA LYS A 95 26.00 -4.66 -11.39
C LYS A 95 25.50 -6.01 -10.87
N ILE A 96 25.28 -6.12 -9.55
CA ILE A 96 24.76 -7.35 -8.94
C ILE A 96 23.35 -7.71 -9.44
N LEU A 97 22.50 -6.72 -9.72
CA LEU A 97 21.15 -6.93 -10.26
C LEU A 97 21.17 -7.32 -11.74
N LEU A 98 22.27 -7.05 -12.44
CA LEU A 98 22.50 -7.46 -13.83
C LEU A 98 23.15 -8.85 -13.95
N SER A 99 23.58 -9.44 -12.82
CA SER A 99 24.42 -10.64 -12.81
C SER A 99 23.65 -11.95 -13.01
N GLY A 100 22.32 -11.94 -12.84
CA GLY A 100 21.48 -13.15 -12.87
C GLY A 100 21.69 -14.12 -11.68
N HIS A 101 22.61 -13.82 -10.76
CA HIS A 101 22.87 -14.63 -9.57
C HIS A 101 21.82 -14.42 -8.48
N HIS A 102 20.74 -15.21 -8.52
CA HIS A 102 19.58 -15.10 -7.61
C HIS A 102 19.96 -15.00 -6.13
N SER A 103 20.79 -15.92 -5.62
CA SER A 103 21.23 -15.89 -4.22
C SER A 103 21.97 -14.60 -3.84
N LYS A 104 22.88 -14.09 -4.69
CA LYS A 104 23.59 -12.83 -4.42
C LYS A 104 22.68 -11.61 -4.53
N ILE A 105 21.66 -11.66 -5.40
CA ILE A 105 20.65 -10.62 -5.52
C ILE A 105 19.79 -10.57 -4.26
N ASP A 106 19.39 -11.72 -3.74
CA ASP A 106 18.55 -11.79 -2.52
C ASP A 106 19.35 -11.35 -1.28
N GLU A 107 20.61 -11.76 -1.15
CA GLU A 107 21.51 -11.22 -0.13
C GLU A 107 21.67 -9.70 -0.22
N TRP A 108 21.80 -9.16 -1.44
CA TRP A 108 21.90 -7.73 -1.67
C TRP A 108 20.61 -6.99 -1.28
N LYS A 109 19.43 -7.54 -1.60
CA LYS A 109 18.13 -6.99 -1.21
C LYS A 109 17.96 -7.02 0.31
N LEU A 110 18.34 -8.12 0.96
CA LEU A 110 18.18 -8.29 2.40
C LEU A 110 19.07 -7.32 3.19
N LYS A 111 20.32 -7.08 2.74
CA LYS A 111 21.23 -6.09 3.33
C LYS A 111 20.72 -4.65 3.26
N ARG A 112 19.80 -4.35 2.33
CA ARG A 112 19.23 -3.01 2.11
C ARG A 112 17.83 -2.84 2.71
N LYS A 113 17.32 -3.85 3.38
CA LYS A 113 16.07 -3.75 4.14
C LYS A 113 16.31 -2.78 5.30
N LYS A 114 15.48 -1.72 5.38
CA LYS A 114 15.40 -0.87 6.57
C LYS A 114 14.68 -1.60 7.70
#